data_AF-A0AA37B599-F1
#
_entry.id   AF-A0AA37B599-F1
#
_cell.length_a   1.000
_cell.length_b   1.000
_cell.length_c   1.000
_cell.angle_alpha   90.00
_cell.angle_beta   90.00
_cell.angle_gamma   90.00
#
_symmetry.space_group_name_H-M   'P 1'
#
loop_
_entity.id
_entity.type
_entity.pdbx_description
1 polymer ?
#
loop_
_entity_poly.entity_id
_entity_poly.type
_entity_poly.pdbx_seq_one_letter_code
_entity_poly.pdbx_strand_id
1 'polypeptide(L)'
;MEQKQFDTAALWLRLGLGLVFIIGGTSKLSLLLDPSSQAAMVANYMGTTGYINELFQDYLFSAGWLTPWSFLTALSAFELFSGLALCAGFLVRPLALFYAFLLWTFVVSLPVDTVPGASVGVSTYTSPAIFVQIRDITLSGMMFVLFNLGSGLYSVDKRLSSQEHYVDWQTLGLLLRFSLGMTFIVAGFFAGYAKIPSFATHQVILLTLGLVLIFAQGKTLKVGALLCALVMLWFMLQKFSIDKSFIKNLNGFKREFALLAAGAVIALLGGGERFSLADLAQRTKSYYLFRRATSK
;
A
#
# COMPACT_ATOMS: atom_id res chain seq x y z
N MET A 1 16.75 19.70 2.62
CA MET A 1 15.44 19.68 1.93
C MET A 1 14.55 20.68 2.62
N GLU A 2 13.77 21.44 1.86
CA GLU A 2 12.93 22.51 2.41
C GLU A 2 11.61 21.95 2.95
N GLN A 3 11.04 22.58 3.99
CA GLN A 3 9.75 22.18 4.55
C GLN A 3 8.63 22.09 3.50
N LYS A 4 8.63 23.01 2.53
CA LYS A 4 7.68 23.02 1.40
C LYS A 4 7.72 21.73 0.57
N GLN A 5 8.90 21.12 0.44
CA GLN A 5 9.07 19.86 -0.29
C GLN A 5 8.42 18.70 0.47
N PHE A 6 8.60 18.64 1.79
CA PHE A 6 7.94 17.64 2.64
C PHE A 6 6.42 17.82 2.68
N ASP A 7 5.96 19.07 2.74
CA ASP A 7 4.53 19.34 2.71
C ASP A 7 3.88 18.94 1.38
N THR A 8 4.62 19.10 0.28
CA THR A 8 4.21 18.64 -1.05
C THR A 8 4.16 17.12 -1.11
N ALA A 9 5.15 16.43 -0.54
CA ALA A 9 5.14 14.97 -0.47
C ALA A 9 3.98 14.43 0.36
N ALA A 10 3.70 15.03 1.52
CA ALA A 10 2.54 14.69 2.33
C ALA A 10 1.23 14.89 1.54
N LEU A 11 1.07 16.00 0.80
CA LEU A 11 -0.09 16.22 -0.07
C LEU A 11 -0.27 15.09 -1.08
N TRP A 12 0.78 14.73 -1.83
CA TRP A 12 0.69 13.65 -2.82
C TRP A 12 0.31 12.32 -2.19
N LEU A 13 0.96 11.94 -1.08
CA LEU A 13 0.63 10.70 -0.36
C LEU A 13 -0.82 10.70 0.14
N ARG A 14 -1.29 11.80 0.72
CA ARG A 14 -2.69 11.92 1.17
C ARG A 14 -3.69 11.75 0.05
N LEU A 15 -3.47 12.41 -1.08
CA LEU A 15 -4.38 12.29 -2.23
C LEU A 15 -4.37 10.87 -2.78
N GLY A 16 -3.19 10.28 -2.98
CA GLY A 16 -3.07 8.90 -3.48
C GLY A 16 -3.73 7.89 -2.55
N LEU A 17 -3.43 7.94 -1.24
CA LEU A 17 -3.99 7.04 -0.23
C LEU A 17 -5.49 7.29 0.00
N GLY A 18 -5.92 8.56 0.07
CA GLY A 18 -7.32 8.93 0.24
C GLY A 18 -8.19 8.44 -0.91
N LEU A 19 -7.71 8.55 -2.16
CA LEU A 19 -8.40 8.02 -3.34
C LEU A 19 -8.63 6.50 -3.26
N VAL A 20 -7.69 5.73 -2.70
CA VAL A 20 -7.88 4.28 -2.50
C VAL A 20 -9.15 4.01 -1.70
N PHE A 21 -9.33 4.72 -0.59
CA PHE A 21 -10.47 4.49 0.30
C PHE A 21 -11.76 5.13 -0.19
N ILE A 22 -11.70 6.30 -0.85
CA ILE A 22 -12.89 6.89 -1.47
C ILE A 22 -13.46 5.94 -2.52
N ILE A 23 -12.61 5.45 -3.44
CA ILE A 23 -13.02 4.54 -4.51
C ILE A 23 -13.48 3.20 -3.92
N GLY A 24 -12.71 2.67 -2.96
CA GLY A 24 -13.01 1.40 -2.30
C GLY A 24 -14.32 1.43 -1.53
N GLY A 25 -14.50 2.41 -0.66
CA GLY A 25 -15.69 2.60 0.16
C GLY A 25 -16.92 2.85 -0.71
N THR A 26 -16.83 3.74 -1.70
CA THR A 26 -17.94 4.00 -2.63
C THR A 26 -18.35 2.74 -3.37
N SER A 27 -17.38 2.00 -3.94
CA SER A 27 -17.67 0.78 -4.70
C SER A 27 -18.26 -0.33 -3.83
N LYS A 28 -17.85 -0.46 -2.58
CA LYS A 28 -18.38 -1.49 -1.68
C LYS A 28 -19.76 -1.10 -1.17
N LEU A 29 -19.95 0.16 -0.73
CA LEU A 29 -21.23 0.67 -0.26
C LEU A 29 -22.32 0.56 -1.34
N SER A 30 -22.00 0.90 -2.59
CA SER A 30 -22.98 0.79 -3.68
C SER A 30 -23.49 -0.63 -3.87
N LEU A 31 -22.67 -1.65 -3.59
CA LEU A 31 -23.05 -3.06 -3.69
C LEU A 31 -23.72 -3.57 -2.40
N LEU A 32 -23.35 -3.04 -1.24
CA LEU A 32 -23.91 -3.45 0.06
C LEU A 32 -25.29 -2.84 0.33
N LEU A 33 -25.56 -1.66 -0.22
CA LEU A 33 -26.82 -0.94 -0.05
C LEU A 33 -27.85 -1.26 -1.14
N ASP A 34 -27.43 -1.93 -2.22
CA ASP A 34 -28.31 -2.38 -3.29
C ASP A 34 -28.86 -3.79 -2.98
N PRO A 35 -30.19 -3.94 -2.81
CA PRO A 35 -30.81 -5.22 -2.48
C PRO A 35 -30.48 -6.34 -3.48
N SER A 36 -30.20 -5.99 -4.75
CA SER A 36 -29.92 -6.98 -5.80
C SER A 36 -28.52 -7.57 -5.73
N SER A 37 -27.57 -6.88 -5.08
CA SER A 37 -26.16 -7.29 -5.02
C SER A 37 -25.64 -7.52 -3.59
N GLN A 38 -26.39 -7.10 -2.57
CA GLN A 38 -26.04 -7.22 -1.16
C GLN A 38 -25.63 -8.64 -0.74
N ALA A 39 -26.48 -9.64 -1.00
CA ALA A 39 -26.24 -11.02 -0.56
C ALA A 39 -24.99 -11.62 -1.22
N ALA A 40 -24.82 -11.38 -2.52
CA ALA A 40 -23.63 -11.81 -3.25
C ALA A 40 -22.35 -11.13 -2.73
N MET A 41 -22.44 -9.84 -2.35
CA MET A 41 -21.32 -9.10 -1.79
C MET A 41 -20.91 -9.65 -0.41
N VAL A 42 -21.87 -9.97 0.46
CA VAL A 42 -21.58 -10.62 1.75
C VAL A 42 -20.96 -12.00 1.54
N ALA A 43 -21.53 -12.82 0.64
CA ALA A 43 -21.00 -14.13 0.32
C ALA A 43 -19.56 -14.08 -0.23
N ASN A 44 -19.21 -13.05 -1.01
CA ASN A 44 -17.84 -12.83 -1.50
C ASN A 44 -16.81 -12.59 -0.39
N TYR A 45 -17.21 -12.18 0.81
CA TYR A 45 -16.30 -11.98 1.95
C TYR A 45 -16.31 -13.17 2.91
N MET A 46 -17.48 -13.78 3.10
CA MET A 46 -17.72 -14.83 4.11
C MET A 46 -17.57 -16.25 3.55
N GLY A 47 -17.64 -16.43 2.24
CA GLY A 47 -17.58 -17.75 1.61
C GLY A 47 -16.21 -18.42 1.71
N THR A 48 -16.13 -19.67 1.24
CA THR A 48 -14.90 -20.47 1.22
C THR A 48 -13.77 -19.87 0.38
N THR A 49 -14.12 -19.02 -0.59
CA THR A 49 -13.17 -18.23 -1.39
C THR A 49 -13.10 -16.77 -0.94
N GLY A 50 -13.61 -16.48 0.26
CA GLY A 50 -13.79 -15.15 0.82
C GLY A 50 -12.49 -14.49 1.28
N TYR A 51 -12.62 -13.33 1.91
CA TYR A 51 -11.49 -12.51 2.39
C TYR A 51 -11.36 -12.50 3.91
N ILE A 52 -12.25 -13.20 4.62
CA ILE A 52 -12.28 -13.29 6.09
C ILE A 52 -12.16 -14.77 6.46
N ASN A 53 -11.10 -15.13 7.16
CA ASN A 53 -10.87 -16.47 7.66
C ASN A 53 -11.79 -16.83 8.83
N GLU A 54 -11.91 -18.12 9.13
CA GLU A 54 -12.79 -18.68 10.16
C GLU A 54 -12.59 -18.02 11.52
N LEU A 55 -11.35 -17.84 11.98
CA LEU A 55 -11.02 -17.17 13.23
C LEU A 55 -11.68 -15.78 13.35
N PHE A 56 -11.59 -14.96 12.31
CA PHE A 56 -12.20 -13.63 12.31
C PHE A 56 -13.72 -13.68 12.18
N GLN A 57 -14.26 -14.64 11.42
CA GLN A 57 -15.71 -14.82 11.33
C GLN A 57 -16.30 -15.17 12.70
N ASP A 58 -15.67 -16.11 13.42
CA ASP A 58 -16.07 -16.51 14.76
C ASP A 58 -15.93 -15.34 15.74
N TYR A 59 -14.78 -14.67 15.74
CA TYR A 59 -14.53 -13.56 16.64
C TYR A 59 -15.53 -12.41 16.46
N LEU A 60 -15.86 -12.05 15.21
CA LEU A 60 -16.71 -10.90 14.92
C LEU A 60 -18.20 -11.22 15.04
N PHE A 61 -18.62 -12.42 14.62
CA PHE A 61 -20.03 -12.68 14.33
C PHE A 61 -20.68 -13.76 15.22
N SER A 62 -19.91 -14.59 15.93
CA SER A 62 -20.48 -15.70 16.73
C SER A 62 -21.44 -15.23 17.84
N ALA A 63 -21.18 -14.07 18.44
CA ALA A 63 -22.03 -13.52 19.50
C ALA A 63 -23.32 -12.83 18.98
N GLY A 64 -23.52 -12.73 17.66
CA GLY A 64 -24.76 -12.23 17.04
C GLY A 64 -25.04 -10.73 17.13
N TRP A 65 -24.27 -9.97 17.90
CA TRP A 65 -24.35 -8.50 18.04
C TRP A 65 -23.97 -7.72 16.77
N LEU A 66 -23.20 -8.33 15.88
CA LEU A 66 -22.71 -7.74 14.64
C LEU A 66 -23.00 -8.72 13.50
N THR A 67 -23.64 -8.26 12.42
CA THR A 67 -23.84 -9.10 11.23
C THR A 67 -22.73 -8.82 10.21
N PRO A 68 -22.39 -9.78 9.34
CA PRO A 68 -21.42 -9.54 8.28
C PRO A 68 -21.78 -8.34 7.40
N TRP A 69 -23.07 -8.17 7.09
CA TRP A 69 -23.53 -7.01 6.33
C TRP A 69 -23.33 -5.69 7.07
N SER A 70 -23.70 -5.60 8.35
CA SER A 70 -23.56 -4.36 9.11
C SER A 70 -22.08 -4.00 9.31
N PHE A 71 -21.22 -5.00 9.57
CA PHE A 71 -19.77 -4.80 9.64
C PHE A 71 -19.18 -4.28 8.33
N LEU A 72 -19.46 -4.95 7.20
CA LEU A 72 -18.92 -4.55 5.89
C LEU A 72 -19.42 -3.16 5.48
N THR A 73 -20.67 -2.83 5.81
CA THR A 73 -21.25 -1.51 5.53
C THR A 73 -20.58 -0.43 6.37
N ALA A 74 -20.43 -0.65 7.67
CA ALA A 74 -19.74 0.28 8.57
C ALA A 74 -18.27 0.49 8.18
N LEU A 75 -17.55 -0.59 7.86
CA LEU A 75 -16.18 -0.53 7.39
C LEU A 75 -16.07 0.26 6.07
N SER A 76 -16.97 0.02 5.12
CA SER A 76 -16.94 0.71 3.82
C SER A 76 -17.33 2.20 3.93
N ALA A 77 -18.24 2.54 4.85
CA ALA A 77 -18.56 3.92 5.21
C ALA A 77 -17.35 4.61 5.85
N PHE A 78 -16.70 3.95 6.81
CA PHE A 78 -15.49 4.46 7.42
C PHE A 78 -14.38 4.67 6.38
N GLU A 79 -14.14 3.72 5.48
CA GLU A 79 -13.21 3.86 4.34
C GLU A 79 -13.52 5.13 3.53
N LEU A 80 -14.78 5.32 3.12
CA LEU A 80 -15.18 6.49 2.34
C LEU A 80 -14.91 7.81 3.08
N PHE A 81 -15.42 7.93 4.31
CA PHE A 81 -15.29 9.17 5.10
C PHE A 81 -13.84 9.50 5.42
N SER A 82 -13.06 8.52 5.85
CA SER A 82 -11.64 8.72 6.15
C SER A 82 -10.81 9.00 4.90
N GLY A 83 -11.16 8.43 3.73
CA GLY A 83 -10.56 8.78 2.46
C GLY A 83 -10.80 10.25 2.08
N LEU A 84 -12.04 10.74 2.23
CA LEU A 84 -12.39 12.15 2.05
C LEU A 84 -11.62 13.04 3.02
N ALA A 85 -11.55 12.65 4.30
CA ALA A 85 -10.81 13.38 5.33
C ALA A 85 -9.31 13.46 5.00
N LEU A 86 -8.68 12.35 4.56
CA LEU A 86 -7.28 12.35 4.14
C LEU A 86 -7.03 13.30 2.96
N CYS A 87 -7.87 13.28 1.93
CA CYS A 87 -7.77 14.19 0.79
C CYS A 87 -7.89 15.67 1.21
N ALA A 88 -8.87 15.98 2.07
CA ALA A 88 -9.04 17.32 2.65
C ALA A 88 -7.88 17.71 3.61
N GLY A 89 -7.10 16.73 4.08
CA GLY A 89 -6.07 16.96 5.07
C GLY A 89 -6.66 17.24 6.45
N PHE A 90 -7.63 16.43 6.85
CA PHE A 90 -8.28 16.46 8.15
C PHE A 90 -7.97 15.16 8.91
N LEU A 91 -7.55 15.28 10.17
CA LEU A 91 -7.13 14.16 11.03
C LEU A 91 -6.05 13.28 10.38
N VAL A 92 -5.11 13.88 9.65
CA VAL A 92 -4.13 13.15 8.81
C VAL A 92 -3.30 12.18 9.64
N ARG A 93 -2.73 12.63 10.75
CA ARG A 93 -1.87 11.80 11.60
C ARG A 93 -2.67 10.66 12.27
N PRO A 94 -3.79 10.91 12.98
CA PRO A 94 -4.60 9.85 13.54
C PRO A 94 -5.05 8.81 12.50
N LEU A 95 -5.56 9.27 11.34
CA LEU A 95 -6.03 8.38 10.28
C LEU A 95 -4.87 7.58 9.67
N ALA A 96 -3.73 8.21 9.40
CA ALA A 96 -2.56 7.51 8.87
C ALA A 96 -2.08 6.43 9.84
N LEU A 97 -1.96 6.74 11.14
CA LEU A 97 -1.56 5.75 12.13
C LEU A 97 -2.57 4.60 12.24
N PHE A 98 -3.87 4.92 12.29
CA PHE A 98 -4.93 3.92 12.32
C PHE A 98 -4.86 2.99 11.10
N TYR A 99 -4.77 3.54 9.89
CA TYR A 99 -4.69 2.74 8.67
C TYR A 99 -3.38 1.97 8.53
N ALA A 100 -2.27 2.50 9.04
CA ALA A 100 -1.00 1.79 9.04
C ALA A 100 -1.14 0.42 9.71
N PHE A 101 -1.93 0.32 10.79
CA PHE A 101 -2.23 -0.95 11.45
C PHE A 101 -3.45 -1.67 10.87
N LEU A 102 -4.51 -0.95 10.51
CA LEU A 102 -5.72 -1.57 9.96
C LEU A 102 -5.42 -2.38 8.70
N LEU A 103 -4.53 -1.92 7.83
CA LEU A 103 -4.17 -2.65 6.61
C LEU A 103 -3.54 -4.02 6.90
N TRP A 104 -2.90 -4.20 8.06
CA TRP A 104 -2.40 -5.51 8.48
C TRP A 104 -3.52 -6.47 8.88
N THR A 105 -4.68 -5.99 9.33
CA THR A 105 -5.79 -6.89 9.67
C THR A 105 -6.28 -7.65 8.43
N PHE A 106 -6.22 -7.04 7.24
CA PHE A 106 -6.52 -7.73 5.97
C PHE A 106 -5.50 -8.81 5.59
N VAL A 107 -4.26 -8.69 6.08
CA VAL A 107 -3.22 -9.72 5.91
C VAL A 107 -3.51 -10.89 6.83
N VAL A 108 -3.82 -10.60 8.10
CA VAL A 108 -4.11 -11.63 9.11
C VAL A 108 -5.44 -12.32 8.83
N SER A 109 -6.44 -11.60 8.32
CA SER A 109 -7.77 -12.15 8.04
C SER A 109 -7.84 -12.94 6.74
N LEU A 110 -6.85 -12.84 5.85
CA LEU A 110 -6.91 -13.51 4.55
C LEU A 110 -6.75 -15.03 4.75
N PRO A 111 -7.74 -15.85 4.37
CA PRO A 111 -7.58 -17.30 4.41
C PRO A 111 -6.53 -17.73 3.38
N VAL A 112 -5.55 -18.52 3.81
CA VAL A 112 -4.53 -19.12 2.95
C VAL A 112 -4.30 -20.57 3.32
N ASP A 113 -4.06 -21.40 2.32
CA ASP A 113 -3.71 -22.81 2.49
C ASP A 113 -2.39 -23.08 1.77
N THR A 114 -1.30 -23.12 2.54
CA THR A 114 0.06 -23.29 2.00
C THR A 114 0.73 -24.57 2.52
N VAL A 115 -0.04 -25.50 3.09
CA VAL A 115 0.50 -26.75 3.64
C VAL A 115 0.80 -27.72 2.49
N PRO A 116 2.05 -28.17 2.31
CA PRO A 116 2.39 -29.13 1.26
C PRO A 116 1.59 -30.44 1.41
N GLY A 117 0.98 -30.90 0.32
CA GLY A 117 0.24 -32.17 0.29
C GLY A 117 -1.16 -32.14 0.93
N ALA A 118 -1.59 -31.00 1.48
CA ALA A 118 -2.97 -30.83 1.93
C ALA A 118 -3.93 -30.74 0.73
N SER A 119 -5.13 -31.31 0.85
CA SER A 119 -6.17 -31.20 -0.16
C SER A 119 -6.76 -29.79 -0.15
N VAL A 120 -6.31 -28.96 -1.08
CA VAL A 120 -6.82 -27.59 -1.21
C VAL A 120 -8.22 -27.63 -1.81
N GLY A 121 -9.25 -27.39 -1.01
CA GLY A 121 -10.64 -27.33 -1.48
C GLY A 121 -10.92 -26.15 -2.43
N VAL A 122 -10.09 -25.10 -2.37
CA VAL A 122 -10.17 -23.90 -3.24
C VAL A 122 -8.77 -23.38 -3.56
N SER A 123 -8.36 -23.45 -4.83
CA SER A 123 -7.03 -23.01 -5.29
C SER A 123 -6.77 -21.50 -5.21
N THR A 124 -7.76 -20.71 -4.80
CA THR A 124 -7.76 -19.24 -4.86
C THR A 124 -6.69 -18.60 -3.96
N TYR A 125 -6.28 -19.25 -2.86
CA TYR A 125 -5.33 -18.68 -1.89
C TYR A 125 -4.24 -19.68 -1.46
N THR A 126 -3.61 -20.32 -2.45
CA THR A 126 -2.44 -21.19 -2.23
C THR A 126 -1.11 -20.43 -2.13
N SER A 127 -1.17 -19.12 -2.04
CA SER A 127 -0.02 -18.23 -1.91
C SER A 127 0.01 -17.65 -0.48
N PRO A 128 1.20 -17.42 0.12
CA PRO A 128 1.29 -16.76 1.42
C PRO A 128 0.53 -15.44 1.47
N ALA A 129 -0.19 -15.18 2.57
CA ALA A 129 -1.09 -14.04 2.70
C ALA A 129 -0.36 -12.71 2.49
N ILE A 130 0.88 -12.61 2.98
CA ILE A 130 1.74 -11.44 2.82
C ILE A 130 2.05 -11.12 1.35
N PHE A 131 2.10 -12.13 0.47
CA PHE A 131 2.38 -11.92 -0.95
C PHE A 131 1.11 -11.48 -1.69
N VAL A 132 -0.02 -12.08 -1.35
CA VAL A 132 -1.33 -11.70 -1.90
C VAL A 132 -1.67 -10.24 -1.51
N GLN A 133 -1.38 -9.87 -0.26
CA GLN A 133 -1.66 -8.56 0.31
C GLN A 133 -0.46 -7.60 0.27
N ILE A 134 0.56 -7.87 -0.56
CA ILE A 134 1.78 -7.05 -0.57
C ILE A 134 1.50 -5.57 -0.86
N ARG A 135 0.50 -5.27 -1.70
CA ARG A 135 0.07 -3.90 -1.96
C ARG A 135 -0.47 -3.23 -0.70
N ASP A 136 -1.27 -3.92 0.12
CA ASP A 136 -1.82 -3.36 1.36
C ASP A 136 -0.72 -3.14 2.42
N ILE A 137 0.28 -4.03 2.46
CA ILE A 137 1.51 -3.83 3.27
C ILE A 137 2.29 -2.59 2.79
N THR A 138 2.41 -2.39 1.47
CA THR A 138 3.02 -1.17 0.91
C THR A 138 2.24 0.08 1.31
N LEU A 139 0.91 0.06 1.25
CA LEU A 139 0.07 1.18 1.70
C LEU A 139 0.27 1.45 3.20
N SER A 140 0.44 0.43 4.03
CA SER A 140 0.77 0.58 5.46
C SER A 140 2.10 1.31 5.67
N GLY A 141 3.15 0.93 4.92
CA GLY A 141 4.43 1.65 4.94
C GLY A 141 4.29 3.12 4.52
N MET A 142 3.49 3.39 3.48
CA MET A 142 3.19 4.76 3.07
C MET A 142 2.42 5.55 4.14
N MET A 143 1.52 4.92 4.87
CA MET A 143 0.80 5.53 5.98
C MET A 143 1.73 5.92 7.13
N PHE A 144 2.71 5.08 7.48
CA PHE A 144 3.74 5.46 8.46
C PHE A 144 4.60 6.63 7.98
N VAL A 145 4.93 6.68 6.68
CA VAL A 145 5.63 7.84 6.10
C VAL A 145 4.76 9.10 6.22
N LEU A 146 3.49 9.03 5.82
CA LEU A 146 2.55 10.14 5.92
C LEU A 146 2.35 10.61 7.37
N PHE A 147 2.22 9.69 8.32
CA PHE A 147 2.09 10.00 9.75
C PHE A 147 3.26 10.86 10.24
N ASN A 148 4.48 10.53 9.82
CA ASN A 148 5.67 11.26 10.23
C ASN A 148 5.86 12.58 9.45
N LEU A 149 5.50 12.64 8.17
CA LEU A 149 5.53 13.87 7.39
C LEU A 149 4.49 14.89 7.87
N GLY A 150 3.33 14.42 8.35
CA GLY A 150 2.24 15.24 8.84
C GLY A 150 1.23 15.65 7.77
N SER A 151 0.60 16.80 7.98
CA SER A 151 -0.62 17.23 7.30
C SER A 151 -0.38 17.72 5.86
N GLY A 152 0.78 18.31 5.57
CA GLY A 152 1.15 18.74 4.22
C GLY A 152 0.44 19.99 3.71
N LEU A 153 0.64 20.30 2.43
CA LEU A 153 0.08 21.51 1.80
C LEU A 153 -1.45 21.48 1.75
N TYR A 154 -2.07 22.65 1.88
CA TYR A 154 -3.53 22.88 1.81
C TYR A 154 -4.38 22.09 2.81
N SER A 155 -3.76 21.48 3.82
CA SER A 155 -4.45 20.67 4.83
C SER A 155 -5.30 21.53 5.75
N VAL A 156 -6.50 21.04 6.10
CA VAL A 156 -7.33 21.62 7.17
C VAL A 156 -6.58 21.61 8.50
N ASP A 157 -5.93 20.50 8.86
CA ASP A 157 -5.13 20.36 10.08
C ASP A 157 -4.05 21.45 10.21
N LYS A 158 -3.40 21.81 9.08
CA LYS A 158 -2.34 22.84 9.07
C LYS A 158 -2.88 24.24 9.36
N ARG A 159 -4.15 24.51 9.04
CA ARG A 159 -4.82 25.78 9.39
C ARG A 159 -5.10 25.86 10.89
N LEU A 160 -5.26 24.71 11.55
CA LEU A 160 -5.58 24.61 12.98
C LEU A 160 -4.32 24.56 13.85
N SER A 161 -3.22 24.02 13.34
CA SER A 161 -1.93 23.99 14.04
C SER A 161 -0.77 24.02 13.03
N SER A 162 0.14 24.98 13.20
CA SER A 162 1.29 25.20 12.32
C SER A 162 2.61 24.81 12.98
N GLN A 163 2.62 23.75 13.78
CA GLN A 163 3.87 23.28 14.40
C GLN A 163 4.79 22.70 13.33
N GLU A 164 5.97 23.31 13.21
CA GLU A 164 7.06 22.71 12.43
C GLU A 164 7.59 21.49 13.18
N HIS A 165 7.81 20.41 12.43
CA HIS A 165 8.32 19.17 12.99
C HIS A 165 9.58 18.75 12.24
N TYR A 166 10.53 18.20 12.99
CA TYR A 166 11.72 17.61 12.41
C TYR A 166 11.35 16.36 11.59
N VAL A 167 11.79 16.31 10.33
CA VAL A 167 11.54 15.21 9.40
C VAL A 167 12.85 14.49 9.08
N ASP A 168 13.04 13.27 9.59
CA ASP A 168 14.15 12.41 9.17
C ASP A 168 13.87 11.74 7.83
N TRP A 169 14.08 12.47 6.74
CA TRP A 169 13.87 11.96 5.38
C TRP A 169 14.74 10.74 5.04
N GLN A 170 15.90 10.57 5.70
CA GLN A 170 16.75 9.41 5.43
C GLN A 170 16.05 8.12 5.88
N THR A 171 15.30 8.16 6.98
CA THR A 171 14.47 7.04 7.43
C THR A 171 13.19 6.91 6.63
N LEU A 172 12.47 8.03 6.42
CA LEU A 172 11.16 7.98 5.75
C LEU A 172 11.27 7.65 4.26
N GLY A 173 12.26 8.20 3.56
CA GLY A 173 12.54 7.88 2.17
C GLY A 173 12.96 6.42 1.99
N LEU A 174 13.74 5.88 2.93
CA LEU A 174 14.09 4.46 2.98
C LEU A 174 12.84 3.59 3.13
N LEU A 175 11.96 3.91 4.10
CA LEU A 175 10.72 3.17 4.29
C LEU A 175 9.84 3.23 3.03
N LEU A 176 9.71 4.40 2.40
CA LEU A 176 8.88 4.57 1.20
C LEU A 176 9.41 3.75 0.02
N ARG A 177 10.72 3.80 -0.24
CA ARG A 177 11.33 3.06 -1.35
C ARG A 177 11.38 1.56 -1.12
N PHE A 178 11.57 1.10 0.12
CA PHE A 178 11.43 -0.32 0.48
C PHE A 178 9.98 -0.79 0.33
N SER A 179 9.02 0.00 0.79
CA SER A 179 7.59 -0.34 0.67
C SER A 179 7.20 -0.55 -0.79
N LEU A 180 7.62 0.35 -1.69
CA LEU A 180 7.38 0.17 -3.13
C LEU A 180 8.22 -0.98 -3.72
N GLY A 181 9.51 -1.00 -3.43
CA GLY A 181 10.45 -1.97 -3.99
C GLY A 181 10.07 -3.41 -3.67
N MET A 182 9.65 -3.69 -2.44
CA MET A 182 9.18 -5.02 -2.03
C MET A 182 7.93 -5.47 -2.78
N THR A 183 6.98 -4.57 -3.07
CA THR A 183 5.82 -4.90 -3.92
C THR A 183 6.26 -5.40 -5.29
N PHE A 184 7.25 -4.75 -5.90
CA PHE A 184 7.74 -5.16 -7.22
C PHE A 184 8.64 -6.39 -7.19
N ILE A 185 9.41 -6.60 -6.12
CA ILE A 185 10.18 -7.85 -5.93
C ILE A 185 9.24 -9.04 -5.79
N VAL A 186 8.19 -8.92 -4.97
CA VAL A 186 7.19 -9.99 -4.81
C VAL A 186 6.47 -10.25 -6.13
N ALA A 187 6.06 -9.20 -6.84
CA ALA A 187 5.47 -9.35 -8.17
C ALA A 187 6.45 -10.00 -9.17
N GLY A 188 7.72 -9.61 -9.16
CA GLY A 188 8.74 -10.14 -10.06
C GLY A 188 9.03 -11.62 -9.84
N PHE A 189 9.18 -12.07 -8.60
CA PHE A 189 9.46 -13.48 -8.31
C PHE A 189 8.21 -14.37 -8.36
N PHE A 190 7.03 -13.83 -8.04
CA PHE A 190 5.87 -14.66 -7.71
C PHE A 190 4.59 -14.35 -8.51
N ALA A 191 4.60 -13.48 -9.53
CA ALA A 191 3.39 -13.14 -10.31
C ALA A 191 2.69 -14.33 -11.01
N GLY A 192 3.35 -15.49 -11.14
CA GLY A 192 2.74 -16.72 -11.67
C GLY A 192 1.84 -17.45 -10.69
N TYR A 193 1.88 -17.12 -9.40
CA TYR A 193 1.09 -17.77 -8.36
C TYR A 193 -0.25 -17.07 -8.14
N ALA A 194 -1.20 -17.80 -7.56
CA ALA A 194 -2.56 -17.35 -7.33
C ALA A 194 -2.60 -16.00 -6.59
N LYS A 195 -3.35 -15.05 -7.17
CA LYS A 195 -3.67 -13.72 -6.63
C LYS A 195 -2.49 -12.77 -6.35
N ILE A 196 -1.26 -13.14 -6.70
CA ILE A 196 -0.12 -12.23 -6.60
C ILE A 196 -0.20 -11.19 -7.74
N PRO A 197 -0.01 -9.89 -7.45
CA PRO A 197 -0.15 -8.85 -8.47
C PRO A 197 0.96 -8.94 -9.52
N SER A 198 0.59 -9.06 -10.79
CA SER A 198 1.52 -9.06 -11.92
C SER A 198 1.68 -7.70 -12.61
N PHE A 199 0.85 -6.72 -12.25
CA PHE A 199 0.80 -5.39 -12.88
C PHE A 199 0.75 -5.42 -14.42
N ALA A 200 0.25 -6.51 -15.01
CA ALA A 200 0.25 -6.74 -16.47
C ALA A 200 1.63 -6.48 -17.11
N THR A 201 2.72 -6.77 -16.39
CA THR A 201 4.09 -6.44 -16.78
C THR A 201 4.99 -7.66 -16.61
N HIS A 202 6.01 -7.78 -17.45
CA HIS A 202 6.95 -8.90 -17.40
C HIS A 202 7.71 -8.96 -16.07
N GLN A 203 7.82 -10.15 -15.48
CA GLN A 203 8.39 -10.41 -14.16
C GLN A 203 9.80 -9.82 -13.96
N VAL A 204 10.68 -10.00 -14.95
CA VAL A 204 12.05 -9.47 -14.92
C VAL A 204 12.10 -7.94 -14.81
N ILE A 205 11.15 -7.24 -15.45
CA ILE A 205 11.07 -5.78 -15.38
C ILE A 205 10.67 -5.36 -13.96
N LEU A 206 9.67 -6.02 -13.38
CA LEU A 206 9.21 -5.74 -12.02
C LEU A 206 10.30 -6.03 -10.99
N LEU A 207 10.99 -7.17 -11.11
CA LEU A 207 12.11 -7.51 -10.24
C LEU A 207 13.21 -6.45 -10.30
N THR A 208 13.63 -6.07 -11.51
CA THR A 208 14.67 -5.07 -11.72
C THR A 208 14.25 -3.71 -11.15
N LEU A 209 13.00 -3.30 -11.38
CA LEU A 209 12.44 -2.08 -10.82
C LEU A 209 12.45 -2.10 -9.29
N GLY A 210 12.04 -3.21 -8.67
CA GLY A 210 12.07 -3.38 -7.23
C GLY A 210 13.47 -3.25 -6.64
N LEU A 211 14.46 -3.89 -7.26
CA LEU A 211 15.87 -3.78 -6.87
C LEU A 211 16.39 -2.34 -7.03
N VAL A 212 16.07 -1.66 -8.14
CA VAL A 212 16.45 -0.26 -8.34
C VAL A 212 15.86 0.62 -7.24
N LEU A 213 14.60 0.46 -6.87
CA LEU A 213 13.98 1.26 -5.80
C LEU A 213 14.66 1.02 -4.43
N ILE A 214 15.06 -0.21 -4.12
CA ILE A 214 15.70 -0.59 -2.85
C ILE A 214 17.19 -0.23 -2.78
N PHE A 215 17.90 -0.23 -3.90
CA PHE A 215 19.37 -0.20 -3.86
C PHE A 215 19.99 0.99 -4.57
N ALA A 216 19.27 1.63 -5.50
CA ALA A 216 19.77 2.80 -6.20
C ALA A 216 19.66 4.08 -5.35
N GLN A 217 20.40 5.11 -5.78
CA GLN A 217 20.35 6.46 -5.21
C GLN A 217 20.44 7.51 -6.32
N GLY A 218 20.23 8.78 -5.97
CA GLY A 218 20.38 9.90 -6.90
C GLY A 218 19.50 9.79 -8.15
N LYS A 219 20.08 10.05 -9.33
CA LYS A 219 19.36 10.04 -10.61
C LYS A 219 18.76 8.68 -10.95
N THR A 220 19.47 7.58 -10.69
CA THR A 220 19.00 6.22 -10.99
C THR A 220 17.73 5.87 -10.22
N LEU A 221 17.67 6.24 -8.93
CA LEU A 221 16.47 6.04 -8.12
C LEU A 221 15.29 6.86 -8.66
N LYS A 222 15.52 8.13 -9.06
CA LYS A 222 14.48 8.98 -9.65
C LYS A 222 13.94 8.40 -10.96
N VAL A 223 14.81 7.86 -11.82
CA VAL A 223 14.38 7.14 -13.03
C VAL A 223 13.55 5.91 -12.68
N GLY A 224 13.98 5.11 -11.70
CA GLY A 224 13.18 3.98 -11.20
C GLY A 224 11.80 4.41 -10.70
N ALA A 225 11.71 5.52 -9.98
CA ALA A 225 10.44 6.05 -9.50
C ALA A 225 9.50 6.51 -10.64
N LEU A 226 10.05 7.09 -11.71
CA LEU A 226 9.29 7.40 -12.93
C LEU A 226 8.83 6.14 -13.65
N LEU A 227 9.68 5.11 -13.75
CA LEU A 227 9.31 3.81 -14.32
C LEU A 227 8.19 3.15 -13.51
N CYS A 228 8.24 3.24 -12.17
CA CYS A 228 7.15 2.80 -11.30
C CYS A 228 5.84 3.49 -11.70
N ALA A 229 5.84 4.81 -11.90
CA ALA A 229 4.64 5.52 -12.34
C ALA A 229 4.13 5.03 -13.71
N LEU A 230 5.02 4.79 -14.67
CA LEU A 230 4.66 4.24 -15.98
C LEU A 230 4.02 2.85 -15.87
N VAL A 231 4.57 1.96 -15.01
CA VAL A 231 3.99 0.63 -14.77
C VAL A 231 2.57 0.74 -14.18
N MET A 232 2.35 1.68 -13.26
CA MET A 232 1.01 1.90 -12.69
C MET A 232 0.02 2.40 -13.75
N LEU A 233 0.40 3.39 -14.56
CA LEU A 233 -0.44 3.89 -15.65
C LEU A 233 -0.74 2.80 -16.68
N TRP A 234 0.27 2.01 -17.06
CA TRP A 234 0.11 0.86 -17.93
C TRP A 234 -0.90 -0.14 -17.38
N PHE A 235 -0.78 -0.51 -16.09
CA PHE A 235 -1.72 -1.42 -15.46
C PHE A 235 -3.15 -0.87 -15.43
N MET A 236 -3.32 0.43 -15.13
CA MET A 236 -4.64 1.07 -15.17
C MET A 236 -5.28 0.96 -16.56
N LEU A 237 -4.51 1.22 -17.63
CA LEU A 237 -4.97 1.07 -19.01
C LEU A 237 -5.36 -0.37 -19.34
N GLN A 238 -4.53 -1.35 -18.94
CA GLN A 238 -4.82 -2.78 -19.18
C GLN A 238 -6.03 -3.30 -18.39
N LYS A 239 -6.31 -2.72 -17.23
CA LYS A 239 -7.43 -3.12 -16.37
C LYS A 239 -8.77 -2.49 -16.79
N PHE A 240 -8.70 -1.39 -17.55
CA PHE A 240 -9.88 -0.65 -17.98
C PHE A 240 -10.74 -1.48 -18.95
N SER A 241 -12.06 -1.47 -18.75
CA SER A 241 -13.01 -2.17 -19.60
C SER A 241 -14.25 -1.31 -19.79
N ILE A 242 -14.70 -1.16 -21.04
CA ILE A 242 -15.86 -0.34 -21.40
C ILE A 242 -17.17 -0.97 -20.88
N ASP A 243 -17.18 -2.29 -20.69
CA ASP A 243 -18.34 -3.05 -20.21
C ASP A 243 -18.61 -2.87 -18.69
N LYS A 244 -17.66 -2.27 -17.97
CA LYS A 244 -17.77 -2.04 -16.52
C LYS A 244 -18.15 -0.59 -16.25
N SER A 245 -18.95 -0.38 -15.21
CA SER A 245 -19.20 0.97 -14.69
C SER A 245 -17.89 1.66 -14.27
N PHE A 246 -17.90 2.99 -14.28
CA PHE A 246 -16.72 3.79 -13.93
C PHE A 246 -16.15 3.43 -12.55
N ILE A 247 -17.00 3.34 -11.53
CA ILE A 247 -16.59 2.96 -10.17
C ILE A 247 -16.03 1.53 -10.12
N LYS A 248 -16.59 0.59 -10.88
CA LYS A 248 -16.08 -0.79 -10.94
C LYS A 248 -14.71 -0.85 -11.61
N ASN A 249 -14.46 -0.04 -12.65
CA ASN A 249 -13.14 0.13 -13.24
C ASN A 249 -12.15 0.72 -12.22
N LEU A 250 -12.50 1.86 -11.62
CA LEU A 250 -11.65 2.51 -10.62
C LEU A 250 -11.30 1.56 -9.46
N ASN A 251 -12.26 0.80 -8.95
CA ASN A 251 -12.02 -0.17 -7.88
C ASN A 251 -11.04 -1.29 -8.30
N GLY A 252 -10.97 -1.60 -9.59
CA GLY A 252 -10.04 -2.57 -10.16
C GLY A 252 -8.56 -2.17 -10.10
N PHE A 253 -8.27 -0.87 -10.04
CA PHE A 253 -6.91 -0.31 -9.99
C PHE A 253 -6.74 0.84 -8.97
N LYS A 254 -7.59 0.89 -7.94
CA LYS A 254 -7.59 1.99 -6.96
C LYS A 254 -6.27 2.13 -6.20
N ARG A 255 -5.59 1.01 -5.92
CA ARG A 255 -4.35 0.98 -5.13
C ARG A 255 -3.22 1.68 -5.88
N GLU A 256 -3.27 1.63 -7.21
CA GLU A 256 -2.26 2.17 -8.09
C GLU A 256 -2.18 3.71 -8.02
N PHE A 257 -3.25 4.41 -7.59
CA PHE A 257 -3.18 5.85 -7.30
C PHE A 257 -2.22 6.17 -6.14
N ALA A 258 -2.22 5.34 -5.10
CA ALA A 258 -1.29 5.49 -3.98
C ALA A 258 0.15 5.12 -4.39
N LEU A 259 0.34 4.03 -5.14
CA LEU A 259 1.67 3.65 -5.63
C LEU A 259 2.25 4.72 -6.58
N LEU A 260 1.41 5.33 -7.43
CA LEU A 260 1.77 6.50 -8.25
C LEU A 260 2.22 7.67 -7.39
N ALA A 261 1.46 8.01 -6.35
CA ALA A 261 1.82 9.09 -5.44
C ALA A 261 3.18 8.84 -4.74
N ALA A 262 3.43 7.62 -4.26
CA ALA A 262 4.72 7.26 -3.68
C ALA A 262 5.85 7.37 -4.71
N GLY A 263 5.64 6.90 -5.95
CA GLY A 263 6.60 7.05 -7.05
C GLY A 263 6.89 8.53 -7.35
N ALA A 264 5.86 9.37 -7.42
CA ALA A 264 6.03 10.82 -7.61
C ALA A 264 6.83 11.46 -6.47
N VAL A 265 6.56 11.09 -5.22
CA VAL A 265 7.32 11.57 -4.07
C VAL A 265 8.80 11.19 -4.15
N ILE A 266 9.13 9.94 -4.50
CA ILE A 266 10.52 9.52 -4.67
C ILE A 266 11.18 10.22 -5.87
N ALA A 267 10.46 10.42 -6.98
CA ALA A 267 11.01 11.14 -8.13
C ALA A 267 11.37 12.60 -7.77
N LEU A 268 10.54 13.26 -6.97
CA LEU A 268 10.76 14.62 -6.49
C LEU A 268 11.92 14.68 -5.48
N LEU A 269 11.83 13.89 -4.42
CA LEU A 269 12.65 14.03 -3.21
C LEU A 269 13.82 13.05 -3.11
N GLY A 270 13.88 12.05 -3.99
CA GLY A 270 14.72 10.87 -3.79
C GLY A 270 14.14 9.95 -2.69
N GLY A 271 14.92 8.97 -2.25
CA GLY A 271 14.53 8.02 -1.18
C GLY A 271 15.50 8.01 -0.01
N GLY A 272 16.29 9.07 0.16
CA GLY A 272 17.46 9.05 1.04
C GLY A 272 18.60 8.21 0.46
N GLU A 273 19.69 8.11 1.23
CA GLU A 273 20.93 7.43 0.85
C GLU A 273 21.21 6.20 1.73
N ARG A 274 20.58 6.11 2.91
CA ARG A 274 20.75 4.97 3.83
C ARG A 274 20.44 3.66 3.14
N PHE A 275 21.31 2.67 3.31
CA PHE A 275 21.21 1.32 2.73
C PHE A 275 21.12 1.29 1.19
N SER A 276 21.56 2.33 0.49
CA SER A 276 21.88 2.21 -0.94
C SER A 276 23.12 1.33 -1.12
N LEU A 277 23.37 0.81 -2.33
CA LEU A 277 24.61 0.05 -2.58
C LEU A 277 25.87 0.86 -2.29
N ALA A 278 25.84 2.17 -2.56
CA ALA A 278 26.97 3.04 -2.27
C ALA A 278 27.20 3.21 -0.76
N ASP A 279 26.12 3.42 0.02
CA ASP A 279 26.19 3.50 1.48
C ASP A 279 26.67 2.18 2.09
N LEU A 280 26.15 1.05 1.61
CA LEU A 280 26.58 -0.29 2.04
C LEU A 280 28.06 -0.53 1.75
N ALA A 281 28.54 -0.18 0.55
CA ALA A 281 29.94 -0.30 0.19
C ALA A 281 30.84 0.60 1.07
N GLN A 282 30.42 1.84 1.32
CA GLN A 282 31.14 2.79 2.17
C GLN A 282 31.23 2.29 3.61
N ARG A 283 30.11 1.83 4.19
CA ARG A 283 30.08 1.27 5.57
C ARG A 283 30.96 0.04 5.71
N THR A 284 30.90 -0.86 4.72
CA THR A 284 31.73 -2.08 4.70
C THR A 284 33.22 -1.72 4.66
N LYS A 285 33.61 -0.75 3.81
CA LYS A 285 34.98 -0.25 3.73
C LYS A 285 35.44 0.36 5.06
N SER A 286 34.62 1.20 5.69
CA SER A 286 34.93 1.81 6.98
C SER A 286 35.09 0.76 8.10
N TYR A 287 34.20 -0.23 8.15
CA TYR A 287 34.28 -1.31 9.12
C TYR A 287 35.57 -2.14 8.97
N TYR A 288 35.93 -2.48 7.74
CA TYR A 288 37.16 -3.24 7.47
C TYR A 288 38.43 -2.45 7.85
N LEU A 289 38.47 -1.15 7.52
CA LEU A 289 39.58 -0.26 7.90
C LEU A 289 39.70 -0.10 9.42
N PHE A 290 38.58 0.08 10.12
CA PHE A 290 38.56 0.17 11.58
C PHE A 290 39.09 -1.11 12.23
N ARG A 291 38.62 -2.28 11.78
CA ARG A 291 39.09 -3.57 12.30
C ARG A 291 40.58 -3.79 12.07
N ARG A 292 41.13 -3.31 10.95
CA ARG A 292 42.57 -3.38 10.65
C ARG A 292 43.40 -2.42 11.51
N ALA A 293 42.83 -1.30 11.94
CA ALA A 293 43.49 -0.34 12.81
C ALA A 293 43.52 -0.82 14.27
N THR A 294 42.52 -1.58 14.72
CA THR A 294 42.43 -2.12 16.08
C THR A 294 43.08 -3.49 16.25
N SER A 295 43.50 -4.16 15.17
CA SER A 295 44.21 -5.45 15.21
C SER A 295 45.73 -5.30 15.16
N LYS A 296 46.27 -4.10 15.41
CA LYS A 296 47.70 -3.81 15.56
C LYS A 296 47.94 -3.32 16.98
#